data_AF-A0A9P5UU40-F1
#
_entry.id   AF-A0A9P5UU40-F1
#
_cell.length_a   1.000
_cell.length_b   1.000
_cell.length_c   1.000
_cell.angle_alpha   90.00
_cell.angle_beta   90.00
_cell.angle_gamma   90.00
#
_symmetry.space_group_name_H-M   'P 1'
#
loop_
_entity.id
_entity.type
_entity.pdbx_description
1 polymer ?
#
loop_
_entity_poly.entity_id
_entity_poly.type
_entity_poly.pdbx_seq_one_letter_code
_entity_poly.pdbx_strand_id
1 'polypeptide(L)'
;SKPKEWMTSSWHGFKSPAELASEVLPSHPTGAAVETLKHIGDKISSTPPGFKIHSNLARIMKARAKTIETGSNIDWATAEGLAFGTLLSEGKHVRLAGQDVERGTFSHRHAVLHDQETDKLHVPLKNLGHGQAAFSVNNSSLSEFGALGFELGYSLVNPNSLVLWEAQFGDFANNAQCIIDQFIASGETKWLQRTGLTMLLPHGYDGQGPEHSSARIERYLQ
;
A
#
# COMPACT_ATOMS: atom_id res chain seq x y z
N SER A 1 -8.69 -9.24 39.81
CA SER A 1 -7.95 -8.33 38.91
C SER A 1 -8.01 -8.92 37.52
N LYS A 2 -8.45 -8.19 36.49
CA LYS A 2 -8.31 -8.67 35.10
C LYS A 2 -6.81 -8.90 34.84
N PRO A 3 -6.40 -10.00 34.19
CA PRO A 3 -5.00 -10.21 33.84
C PRO A 3 -4.51 -8.99 33.05
N LYS A 4 -3.35 -8.43 33.41
CA LYS A 4 -2.68 -7.43 32.57
C LYS A 4 -2.28 -8.16 31.28
N GLU A 5 -3.01 -7.92 30.19
CA GLU A 5 -2.59 -8.34 28.85
C GLU A 5 -1.23 -7.68 28.55
N TRP A 6 -0.20 -8.51 28.38
CA TRP A 6 1.11 -8.06 27.94
C TRP A 6 1.04 -7.84 26.42
N MET A 7 0.67 -6.63 26.00
CA MET A 7 0.74 -6.23 24.59
C MET A 7 2.16 -5.81 24.25
N THR A 8 2.78 -6.45 23.25
CA THR A 8 4.14 -6.10 22.78
C THR A 8 4.24 -4.72 22.14
N SER A 9 3.11 -4.16 21.70
CA SER A 9 2.97 -2.76 21.27
C SER A 9 1.69 -2.17 21.85
N SER A 10 1.81 -1.10 22.64
CA SER A 10 0.65 -0.44 23.26
C SER A 10 -0.03 0.46 22.23
N TRP A 11 -0.85 -0.13 21.37
CA TRP A 11 -1.71 0.63 20.45
C TRP A 11 -2.82 1.33 21.26
N HIS A 12 -2.49 2.46 21.85
CA HIS A 12 -3.43 3.25 22.65
C HIS A 12 -4.63 3.69 21.80
N GLY A 13 -5.84 3.50 22.34
CA GLY A 13 -7.08 3.87 21.64
C GLY A 13 -7.65 2.82 20.70
N PHE A 14 -6.96 1.69 20.49
CA PHE A 14 -7.48 0.56 19.70
C PHE A 14 -8.15 -0.48 20.59
N LYS A 15 -9.37 -0.89 20.21
CA LYS A 15 -10.14 -1.94 20.89
C LYS A 15 -9.36 -3.26 20.96
N SER A 16 -9.49 -3.96 22.07
CA SER A 16 -8.99 -5.31 22.29
C SER A 16 -9.75 -6.35 21.48
N PRO A 17 -9.15 -7.54 21.23
CA PRO A 17 -9.85 -8.64 20.58
C PRO A 17 -11.16 -9.01 21.30
N ALA A 18 -11.19 -8.92 22.64
CA ALA A 18 -12.39 -9.16 23.42
C ALA A 18 -13.49 -8.13 23.17
N GLU A 19 -13.14 -6.85 22.98
CA GLU A 19 -14.10 -5.80 22.62
C GLU A 19 -14.62 -6.01 21.19
N LEU A 20 -13.73 -6.31 20.23
CA LEU A 20 -14.08 -6.58 18.84
C LEU A 20 -14.97 -7.81 18.65
N ALA A 21 -14.86 -8.83 19.50
CA ALA A 21 -15.71 -10.03 19.44
C ALA A 21 -17.19 -9.76 19.79
N SER A 22 -17.48 -8.64 20.46
CA SER A 22 -18.81 -8.30 20.96
C SER A 22 -19.44 -7.08 20.31
N GLU A 23 -18.66 -6.33 19.51
CA GLU A 23 -19.09 -5.06 18.92
C GLU A 23 -18.83 -5.04 17.42
N VAL A 24 -19.86 -4.72 16.64
CA VAL A 24 -19.70 -4.37 15.23
C VAL A 24 -18.96 -3.03 15.17
N LEU A 25 -17.82 -3.00 14.48
CA LEU A 25 -17.09 -1.76 14.27
C LEU A 25 -17.94 -0.77 13.47
N PRO A 26 -18.02 0.51 13.88
CA PRO A 26 -18.71 1.53 13.11
C PRO A 26 -18.01 1.73 11.76
N SER A 27 -18.79 1.99 10.72
CA SER A 27 -18.22 2.50 9.48
C SER A 27 -17.68 3.91 9.72
N HIS A 28 -16.42 4.14 9.35
CA HIS A 28 -15.80 5.46 9.43
C HIS A 28 -15.88 6.16 8.07
N PRO A 29 -16.20 7.47 8.02
CA PRO A 29 -16.12 8.22 6.77
C PRO A 29 -14.66 8.28 6.30
N THR A 30 -14.40 7.73 5.10
CA THR A 30 -13.07 7.70 4.46
C THR A 30 -12.94 8.68 3.30
N GLY A 31 -13.96 9.49 3.05
CA GLY A 31 -13.93 10.53 2.02
C GLY A 31 -12.96 11.65 2.38
N ALA A 32 -12.32 12.22 1.36
CA ALA A 32 -11.49 13.41 1.48
C ALA A 32 -12.13 14.60 0.76
N ALA A 33 -11.76 15.82 1.16
CA ALA A 33 -12.21 17.02 0.46
C ALA A 33 -11.71 17.01 -1.00
N VAL A 34 -12.57 17.40 -1.94
CA VAL A 34 -12.25 17.42 -3.38
C VAL A 34 -11.01 18.26 -3.67
N GLU A 35 -10.86 19.39 -2.98
CA GLU A 35 -9.68 20.26 -3.14
C GLU A 35 -8.38 19.58 -2.68
N THR A 36 -8.42 18.76 -1.63
CA THR A 36 -7.29 17.93 -1.21
C THR A 36 -6.96 16.89 -2.28
N LEU A 37 -7.98 16.23 -2.85
CA LEU A 37 -7.79 15.24 -3.91
C LEU A 37 -7.21 15.87 -5.19
N LYS A 38 -7.66 17.06 -5.58
CA LYS A 38 -7.11 17.81 -6.72
C LYS A 38 -5.66 18.19 -6.48
N HIS A 39 -5.33 18.74 -5.30
CA HIS A 39 -3.95 19.08 -4.94
C HIS A 39 -3.02 17.86 -5.02
N ILE A 40 -3.41 16.74 -4.42
CA ILE A 40 -2.62 15.49 -4.49
C ILE A 40 -2.51 15.04 -5.95
N GLY A 41 -3.62 15.08 -6.67
CA GLY A 41 -3.70 14.71 -8.07
C GLY A 41 -2.74 15.47 -8.98
N ASP A 42 -2.65 16.79 -8.81
CA ASP A 42 -1.70 17.65 -9.50
C ASP A 42 -0.25 17.26 -9.18
N LYS A 43 0.03 16.96 -7.90
CA LYS A 43 1.36 16.51 -7.47
C LYS A 43 1.73 15.17 -8.10
N ILE A 44 0.87 14.15 -8.03
CA ILE A 44 1.14 12.81 -8.57
C ILE A 44 1.12 12.74 -10.11
N SER A 45 0.72 13.83 -10.77
CA SER A 45 0.68 13.97 -12.23
C SER A 45 1.69 14.99 -12.76
N SER A 46 2.58 15.50 -11.92
CA SER A 46 3.60 16.49 -12.28
C SER A 46 5.02 16.00 -12.00
N THR A 47 5.99 16.64 -12.65
CA THR A 47 7.42 16.44 -12.44
C THR A 47 8.10 17.77 -12.13
N PRO A 48 9.27 17.76 -11.48
CA PRO A 48 9.99 18.99 -11.21
C PRO A 48 10.47 19.67 -12.51
N PRO A 49 10.72 20.99 -12.50
CA PRO A 49 11.24 21.70 -13.66
C PRO A 49 12.53 21.07 -14.19
N GLY A 50 12.61 20.91 -15.51
CA GLY A 50 13.76 20.32 -16.18
C GLY A 50 13.82 18.79 -16.15
N PHE A 51 12.88 18.10 -15.49
CA PHE A 51 12.84 16.64 -15.43
C PHE A 51 12.42 16.02 -16.77
N LYS A 52 13.26 15.15 -17.31
CA LYS A 52 13.10 14.49 -18.61
C LYS A 52 12.47 13.12 -18.44
N ILE A 53 11.14 13.08 -18.40
CA ILE A 53 10.42 11.81 -18.29
C ILE A 53 10.26 11.11 -19.64
N HIS A 54 10.20 9.77 -19.64
CA HIS A 54 9.91 8.98 -20.83
C HIS A 54 8.58 9.39 -21.48
N SER A 55 8.54 9.49 -22.81
CA SER A 55 7.40 10.02 -23.58
C SER A 55 6.07 9.28 -23.32
N ASN A 56 6.10 7.95 -23.26
CA ASN A 56 4.91 7.16 -22.93
C ASN A 56 4.38 7.46 -21.53
N LEU A 57 5.26 7.72 -20.56
CA LEU A 57 4.89 8.03 -19.19
C LEU A 57 4.36 9.46 -19.07
N ALA A 58 4.91 10.40 -19.84
CA ALA A 58 4.34 11.75 -19.97
C ALA A 58 2.86 11.70 -20.41
N ARG A 59 2.52 10.80 -21.34
CA ARG A 59 1.13 10.60 -21.79
C ARG A 59 0.24 10.06 -20.67
N ILE A 60 0.74 9.10 -19.90
CA ILE A 60 0.02 8.54 -18.73
C ILE A 60 -0.22 9.63 -17.68
N MET A 61 0.79 10.43 -17.34
CA MET A 61 0.65 11.52 -16.35
C MET A 61 -0.32 12.60 -16.82
N LYS A 62 -0.31 12.95 -18.12
CA LYS A 62 -1.29 13.89 -18.68
C LYS A 62 -2.72 13.34 -18.63
N ALA A 63 -2.91 12.05 -18.89
CA ALA A 63 -4.21 11.41 -18.77
C ALA A 63 -4.69 11.39 -17.32
N ARG A 64 -3.81 11.07 -16.37
CA ARG A 64 -4.06 11.13 -14.93
C ARG A 64 -4.50 12.52 -14.48
N ALA A 65 -3.74 13.57 -14.85
CA ALA A 65 -4.11 14.95 -14.53
C ALA A 65 -5.53 15.31 -15.03
N LYS A 66 -5.85 14.91 -16.26
CA LYS A 66 -7.16 15.16 -16.86
C LYS A 66 -8.29 14.44 -16.11
N THR A 67 -8.14 13.18 -15.73
CA THR A 67 -9.21 12.43 -15.04
C THR A 67 -9.47 12.96 -13.63
N ILE A 68 -8.43 13.48 -12.96
CA ILE A 68 -8.58 14.18 -11.68
C ILE A 68 -9.30 15.52 -11.88
N GLU A 69 -8.89 16.31 -12.86
CA GLU A 69 -9.51 17.62 -13.15
C GLU A 69 -11.01 17.46 -13.44
N THR A 70 -11.38 16.48 -14.27
CA THR A 70 -12.79 16.23 -14.62
C THR A 70 -13.55 15.44 -13.56
N GLY A 71 -12.86 14.78 -12.62
CA GLY A 71 -13.46 13.94 -11.59
C GLY A 71 -14.13 12.67 -12.13
N SER A 72 -13.78 12.22 -13.34
CA SER A 72 -14.47 11.14 -14.05
C SER A 72 -13.47 10.16 -14.66
N ASN A 73 -13.80 8.87 -14.71
CA ASN A 73 -12.92 7.82 -15.25
C ASN A 73 -11.56 7.75 -14.53
N ILE A 74 -11.56 7.94 -13.21
CA ILE A 74 -10.37 7.76 -12.37
C ILE A 74 -10.03 6.27 -12.38
N ASP A 75 -8.83 5.92 -12.83
CA ASP A 75 -8.35 4.55 -12.87
C ASP A 75 -7.82 4.07 -11.50
N TRP A 76 -7.49 2.79 -11.41
CA TRP A 76 -7.06 2.16 -10.16
C TRP A 76 -5.80 2.78 -9.57
N ALA A 77 -4.78 3.02 -10.39
CA ALA A 77 -3.50 3.58 -9.94
C ALA A 77 -3.65 5.05 -9.51
N THR A 78 -4.53 5.82 -10.15
CA THR A 78 -4.84 7.18 -9.74
C THR A 78 -5.57 7.19 -8.40
N ALA A 79 -6.59 6.35 -8.23
CA ALA A 79 -7.30 6.22 -6.96
C ALA A 79 -6.37 5.77 -5.82
N GLU A 80 -5.46 4.83 -6.08
CA GLU A 80 -4.41 4.40 -5.14
C GLU A 80 -3.51 5.58 -4.73
N GLY A 81 -2.99 6.34 -5.71
CA GLY A 81 -2.16 7.51 -5.44
C GLY A 81 -2.89 8.59 -4.64
N LEU A 82 -4.17 8.82 -4.93
CA LEU A 82 -5.02 9.74 -4.16
C LEU A 82 -5.19 9.27 -2.71
N ALA A 83 -5.49 7.98 -2.48
CA ALA A 83 -5.64 7.40 -1.15
C ALA A 83 -4.34 7.45 -0.34
N PHE A 84 -3.19 7.16 -0.97
CA PHE A 84 -1.90 7.31 -0.29
C PHE A 84 -1.62 8.77 0.03
N GLY A 85 -1.87 9.69 -0.91
CA GLY A 85 -1.64 11.11 -0.69
C GLY A 85 -2.50 11.73 0.41
N THR A 86 -3.75 11.28 0.58
CA THR A 86 -4.63 11.77 1.66
C THR A 86 -4.11 11.31 3.01
N LEU A 87 -3.76 10.02 3.16
CA LEU A 87 -3.15 9.49 4.38
C LEU A 87 -1.87 10.24 4.75
N LEU A 88 -0.99 10.48 3.76
CA LEU A 88 0.25 11.23 3.96
C LEU A 88 -0.02 12.66 4.42
N SER A 89 -1.03 13.31 3.87
CA SER A 89 -1.43 14.68 4.26
C SER A 89 -2.08 14.73 5.65
N GLU A 90 -2.68 13.63 6.10
CA GLU A 90 -3.24 13.45 7.45
C GLU A 90 -2.19 13.06 8.50
N GLY A 91 -0.91 12.97 8.12
CA GLY A 91 0.17 12.58 9.03
C GLY A 91 0.31 11.07 9.24
N LYS A 92 -0.34 10.24 8.42
CA LYS A 92 -0.21 8.78 8.45
C LYS A 92 0.85 8.33 7.46
N HIS A 93 1.79 7.51 7.93
CA HIS A 93 2.84 6.98 7.06
C HIS A 93 2.26 5.98 6.07
N VAL A 94 2.85 5.90 4.88
CA VAL A 94 2.50 4.87 3.90
C VAL A 94 3.80 4.19 3.46
N ARG A 95 3.84 2.87 3.59
CA ARG A 95 4.95 2.01 3.19
C ARG A 95 4.45 0.93 2.25
N LEU A 96 5.00 0.85 1.05
CA LEU A 96 4.73 -0.19 0.06
C LEU A 96 6.04 -0.93 -0.27
N ALA A 97 6.05 -2.24 -0.10
CA ALA A 97 7.18 -3.07 -0.48
C ALA A 97 6.75 -4.28 -1.30
N GLY A 98 7.64 -4.77 -2.15
CA GLY A 98 7.41 -5.92 -3.01
C GLY A 98 8.29 -5.85 -4.25
N GLN A 99 8.21 -6.86 -5.11
CA GLN A 99 9.01 -6.88 -6.34
C GLN A 99 8.42 -5.87 -7.34
N ASP A 100 9.28 -5.01 -7.89
CA ASP A 100 8.93 -4.00 -8.91
C ASP A 100 7.80 -3.02 -8.56
N VAL A 101 7.43 -2.88 -7.27
CA VAL A 101 6.30 -2.06 -6.80
C VAL A 101 6.44 -0.58 -7.13
N GLU A 102 7.66 -0.07 -7.29
CA GLU A 102 7.93 1.32 -7.64
C GLU A 102 7.33 1.70 -8.99
N ARG A 103 7.46 0.82 -9.99
CA ARG A 103 6.79 0.93 -11.30
C ARG A 103 5.40 0.31 -11.28
N GLY A 104 5.25 -0.78 -10.52
CA GLY A 104 4.18 -1.75 -10.61
C GLY A 104 4.49 -2.81 -11.67
N THR A 105 4.21 -4.08 -11.34
CA THR A 105 4.35 -5.24 -12.27
C THR A 105 3.67 -4.96 -13.60
N PHE A 106 2.45 -4.42 -13.56
CA PHE A 106 1.62 -4.11 -14.73
C PHE A 106 1.90 -2.72 -15.32
N SER A 107 2.98 -2.06 -14.90
CA SER A 107 3.35 -0.71 -15.31
C SER A 107 2.21 0.31 -15.14
N HIS A 108 1.44 0.18 -14.06
CA HIS A 108 0.27 1.01 -13.78
C HIS A 108 0.58 2.14 -12.79
N ARG A 109 1.47 1.88 -11.82
CA ARG A 109 1.64 2.74 -10.64
C ARG A 109 2.54 3.95 -10.91
N HIS A 110 3.78 3.69 -11.30
CA HIS A 110 4.82 4.71 -11.49
C HIS A 110 4.97 5.64 -10.28
N ALA A 111 5.13 5.07 -9.08
CA ALA A 111 5.37 5.83 -7.85
C ALA A 111 6.77 6.48 -7.83
N VAL A 112 7.74 5.86 -8.52
CA VAL A 112 9.08 6.40 -8.75
C VAL A 112 9.25 6.68 -10.23
N LEU A 113 9.64 7.92 -10.56
CA LEU A 113 9.91 8.39 -11.91
C LEU A 113 11.42 8.51 -12.10
N HIS A 114 11.89 8.12 -13.29
CA HIS A 114 13.30 8.17 -13.67
C HIS A 114 13.51 9.22 -14.77
N ASP A 115 14.44 10.13 -14.53
CA ASP A 115 14.89 11.09 -15.54
C ASP A 115 15.72 10.36 -16.61
N GLN A 116 15.33 10.47 -17.87
CA GLN A 116 15.91 9.75 -19.00
C GLN A 116 17.32 10.21 -19.39
N GLU A 117 17.75 11.39 -18.94
CA GLU A 117 19.07 11.94 -19.26
C GLU A 117 20.05 11.82 -18.09
N THR A 118 19.54 11.88 -16.85
CA THR A 118 20.37 12.01 -15.64
C THR A 118 20.21 10.89 -14.63
N ASP A 119 19.29 9.94 -14.86
CA ASP A 119 18.90 8.87 -13.92
C ASP A 119 18.42 9.36 -12.54
N LYS A 120 18.16 10.67 -12.40
CA LYS A 120 17.60 11.24 -11.19
C LYS A 120 16.21 10.67 -10.92
N LEU A 121 15.98 10.32 -9.67
CA LEU A 121 14.68 9.81 -9.22
C LEU A 121 13.80 10.96 -8.73
N HIS A 122 12.52 10.89 -9.09
CA HIS A 122 11.49 11.72 -8.50
C HIS A 122 10.35 10.85 -7.98
N VAL A 123 9.93 11.08 -6.73
CA VAL A 123 8.81 10.36 -6.10
C VAL A 123 7.73 11.39 -5.77
N PRO A 124 6.68 11.52 -6.60
CA PRO A 124 5.69 12.59 -6.43
C PRO A 124 5.03 12.60 -5.05
N LEU A 125 4.71 11.43 -4.49
CA LEU A 125 4.09 11.28 -3.18
C LEU A 125 5.00 11.70 -2.00
N LYS A 126 6.31 11.88 -2.23
CA LYS A 126 7.24 12.49 -1.24
C LYS A 126 7.24 14.03 -1.28
N ASN A 127 6.45 14.65 -2.17
CA ASN A 127 6.52 16.08 -2.50
C ASN A 127 5.13 16.77 -2.54
N LEU A 128 4.21 16.35 -1.67
CA LEU A 128 2.86 16.89 -1.53
C LEU A 128 2.84 18.27 -0.85
N GLY A 129 3.75 18.53 0.10
CA GLY A 129 3.83 19.84 0.78
C GLY A 129 4.43 19.77 2.18
N HIS A 130 4.35 20.87 2.92
CA HIS A 130 4.81 20.93 4.31
C HIS A 130 3.91 20.11 5.23
N GLY A 131 4.52 19.39 6.17
CA GLY A 131 3.79 18.63 7.21
C GLY A 131 3.30 17.24 6.78
N GLN A 132 3.54 16.81 5.54
CA GLN A 132 3.20 15.45 5.12
C GLN A 132 4.00 14.38 5.90
N ALA A 133 3.40 13.22 6.12
CA ALA A 133 4.10 12.05 6.64
C ALA A 133 5.03 11.40 5.61
N ALA A 134 5.87 10.49 6.11
CA ALA A 134 6.81 9.76 5.27
C ALA A 134 6.10 8.75 4.36
N PHE A 135 6.42 8.83 3.06
CA PHE A 135 6.10 7.82 2.06
C PHE A 135 7.33 6.97 1.76
N SER A 136 7.20 5.65 1.82
CA SER A 136 8.25 4.71 1.39
C SER A 136 7.67 3.75 0.37
N VAL A 137 8.32 3.65 -0.79
CA VAL A 137 8.05 2.62 -1.79
C VAL A 137 9.39 1.95 -2.08
N ASN A 138 9.42 0.63 -1.98
CA ASN A 138 10.67 -0.13 -2.00
C ASN A 138 10.54 -1.38 -2.85
N ASN A 139 11.31 -1.46 -3.93
CA ASN A 139 11.52 -2.73 -4.62
C ASN A 139 12.26 -3.70 -3.66
N SER A 140 11.61 -4.80 -3.30
CA SER A 140 12.21 -5.84 -2.48
C SER A 140 13.20 -6.68 -3.30
N SER A 141 14.03 -7.47 -2.61
CA SER A 141 14.69 -8.60 -3.26
C SER A 141 13.66 -9.61 -3.77
N LEU A 142 14.11 -10.54 -4.62
CA LEU A 142 13.30 -11.64 -5.13
C LEU A 142 13.07 -12.70 -4.03
N SER A 143 12.35 -12.32 -2.97
CA SER A 143 12.05 -13.16 -1.81
C SER A 143 10.73 -12.76 -1.18
N GLU A 144 9.72 -13.62 -1.25
CA GLU A 144 8.42 -13.38 -0.61
C GLU A 144 8.50 -13.61 0.89
N PHE A 145 9.14 -14.71 1.32
CA PHE A 145 9.24 -15.07 2.74
C PHE A 145 9.94 -13.97 3.56
N GLY A 146 11.10 -13.50 3.09
CA GLY A 146 11.87 -12.48 3.77
C GLY A 146 11.19 -11.11 3.74
N ALA A 147 10.68 -10.71 2.57
CA ALA A 147 10.01 -9.42 2.41
C ALA A 147 8.71 -9.34 3.23
N LEU A 148 7.82 -10.33 3.11
CA LEU A 148 6.55 -10.32 3.86
C LEU A 148 6.78 -10.40 5.37
N GLY A 149 7.74 -11.21 5.83
CA GLY A 149 8.11 -11.28 7.25
C GLY A 149 8.65 -9.95 7.78
N PHE A 150 9.44 -9.23 6.98
CA PHE A 150 9.92 -7.90 7.35
C PHE A 150 8.79 -6.87 7.44
N GLU A 151 7.90 -6.82 6.44
CA GLU A 151 6.77 -5.89 6.43
C GLU A 151 5.78 -6.17 7.56
N LEU A 152 5.56 -7.44 7.90
CA LEU A 152 4.84 -7.82 9.11
C LEU A 152 5.50 -7.19 10.34
N GLY A 153 6.80 -7.41 10.56
CA GLY A 153 7.52 -6.82 11.69
C GLY A 153 7.39 -5.29 11.75
N TYR A 154 7.47 -4.61 10.61
CA TYR A 154 7.28 -3.16 10.50
C TYR A 154 5.85 -2.74 10.93
N SER A 155 4.84 -3.48 10.48
CA SER A 155 3.43 -3.19 10.74
C SER A 155 3.02 -3.33 12.21
N LEU A 156 3.75 -4.08 13.04
CA LEU A 156 3.42 -4.29 14.45
C LEU A 156 3.72 -3.04 15.31
N VAL A 157 4.60 -2.16 14.85
CA VAL A 157 5.21 -1.11 15.66
C VAL A 157 4.36 0.15 15.75
N ASN A 158 3.93 0.68 14.59
CA ASN A 158 3.25 1.97 14.54
C ASN A 158 1.83 1.82 13.95
N PRO A 159 0.76 2.03 14.76
CA PRO A 159 -0.62 1.99 14.27
C PRO A 159 -0.96 3.12 13.28
N ASN A 160 -0.17 4.19 13.24
CA ASN A 160 -0.36 5.32 12.32
C ASN A 160 0.41 5.14 11.00
N SER A 161 0.60 3.89 10.58
CA SER A 161 1.27 3.52 9.33
C SER A 161 0.42 2.55 8.54
N LEU A 162 0.09 2.89 7.29
CA LEU A 162 -0.37 1.92 6.32
C LEU A 162 0.85 1.19 5.76
N VAL A 163 0.98 -0.10 6.09
CA VAL A 163 2.05 -0.97 5.59
C VAL A 163 1.45 -1.95 4.60
N LEU A 164 2.00 -1.98 3.39
CA LEU A 164 1.56 -2.84 2.30
C LEU A 164 2.71 -3.71 1.80
N TRP A 165 2.39 -4.98 1.57
CA TRP A 165 3.24 -5.89 0.79
C TRP A 165 2.50 -6.32 -0.47
N GLU A 166 3.12 -6.18 -1.64
CA GLU A 166 2.57 -6.58 -2.93
C GLU A 166 3.35 -7.77 -3.50
N ALA A 167 2.63 -8.86 -3.76
CA ALA A 167 3.16 -9.97 -4.55
C ALA A 167 3.19 -9.57 -6.03
N GLN A 168 4.19 -10.03 -6.80
CA GLN A 168 4.25 -9.75 -8.24
C GLN A 168 3.00 -10.29 -8.96
N PHE A 169 2.61 -11.52 -8.60
CA PHE A 169 1.30 -12.14 -8.83
C PHE A 169 0.87 -12.84 -7.54
N GLY A 170 -0.44 -12.91 -7.27
CA GLY A 170 -0.97 -13.49 -6.03
C GLY A 170 -0.59 -14.96 -5.83
N ASP A 171 -0.37 -15.69 -6.92
CA ASP A 171 0.04 -17.09 -6.95
C ASP A 171 1.33 -17.35 -6.15
N PHE A 172 2.25 -16.37 -6.11
CA PHE A 172 3.56 -16.49 -5.46
C PHE A 172 3.55 -16.26 -3.95
N ALA A 173 2.43 -15.80 -3.37
CA ALA A 173 2.33 -15.58 -1.93
C ALA A 173 2.50 -16.88 -1.10
N ASN A 174 2.32 -18.05 -1.74
CA ASN A 174 2.58 -19.36 -1.13
C ASN A 174 4.05 -19.55 -0.71
N ASN A 175 5.02 -18.85 -1.30
CA ASN A 175 6.42 -18.89 -0.88
C ASN A 175 6.62 -18.28 0.52
N ALA A 176 5.65 -17.51 1.01
CA ALA A 176 5.61 -16.94 2.36
C ALA A 176 4.55 -17.59 3.27
N GLN A 177 4.07 -18.80 2.95
CA GLN A 177 2.95 -19.43 3.66
C GLN A 177 3.17 -19.54 5.17
N CYS A 178 4.39 -19.81 5.63
CA CYS A 178 4.69 -19.84 7.06
C CYS A 178 4.45 -18.48 7.75
N ILE A 179 4.77 -17.37 7.08
CA ILE A 179 4.50 -16.02 7.60
C ILE A 179 2.98 -15.78 7.69
N ILE A 180 2.24 -16.21 6.67
CA ILE A 180 0.79 -16.09 6.62
C ILE A 180 0.15 -16.90 7.75
N ASP A 181 0.44 -18.20 7.83
CA ASP A 181 -0.23 -19.12 8.75
C ASP A 181 0.17 -18.84 10.21
N GLN A 182 1.48 -18.68 10.45
CA GLN A 182 2.01 -18.63 11.80
C GLN A 182 2.08 -17.22 12.38
N PHE A 183 1.83 -16.17 11.60
CA PHE A 183 1.89 -14.82 12.14
C PHE A 183 0.73 -13.94 11.71
N ILE A 184 0.47 -13.80 10.40
CA ILE A 184 -0.60 -12.90 9.94
C ILE A 184 -1.97 -13.41 10.38
N ALA A 185 -2.28 -14.68 10.13
CA ALA A 185 -3.59 -15.26 10.42
C ALA A 185 -3.81 -15.54 11.91
N SER A 186 -2.74 -15.81 12.67
CA SER A 186 -2.84 -16.33 14.05
C SER A 186 -2.12 -15.51 15.12
N GLY A 187 -1.42 -14.44 14.74
CA GLY A 187 -0.57 -13.66 15.65
C GLY A 187 -1.34 -12.92 16.73
N GLU A 188 -2.51 -12.37 16.41
CA GLU A 188 -3.36 -11.68 17.38
C GLU A 188 -3.87 -12.65 18.46
N THR A 189 -4.34 -13.84 18.06
CA THR A 189 -4.84 -14.86 19.01
C THR A 189 -3.72 -15.44 19.88
N LYS A 190 -2.54 -15.71 19.30
CA LYS A 190 -1.44 -16.39 20.01
C LYS A 190 -0.66 -15.46 20.92
N TRP A 191 -0.45 -14.20 20.50
CA TRP A 191 0.50 -13.30 21.14
C TRP A 191 -0.05 -11.89 21.37
N LEU A 192 -1.35 -11.66 21.12
CA LEU A 192 -1.98 -10.34 21.22
C LEU A 192 -1.26 -9.29 20.33
N GLN A 193 -0.65 -9.75 19.24
CA GLN A 193 0.06 -8.91 18.28
C GLN A 193 -0.90 -8.44 17.20
N ARG A 194 -1.12 -7.12 17.15
CA ARG A 194 -1.97 -6.49 16.15
C ARG A 194 -1.15 -6.05 14.95
N THR A 195 -1.71 -6.23 13.77
CA THR A 195 -1.13 -5.77 12.50
C THR A 195 -2.21 -5.14 11.63
N GLY A 196 -1.87 -4.04 10.96
CA GLY A 196 -2.65 -3.45 9.87
C GLY A 196 -2.04 -3.74 8.50
N LEU A 197 -1.18 -4.77 8.40
CA LEU A 197 -0.52 -5.15 7.15
C LEU A 197 -1.56 -5.46 6.07
N THR A 198 -1.42 -4.81 4.92
CA THR A 198 -2.24 -5.06 3.74
C THR A 198 -1.45 -5.90 2.74
N MET A 199 -1.99 -7.07 2.37
CA MET A 199 -1.43 -7.90 1.31
C MET A 199 -2.14 -7.62 -0.02
N LEU A 200 -1.41 -7.11 -1.00
CA LEU A 200 -1.88 -6.91 -2.36
C LEU A 200 -1.52 -8.14 -3.20
N LEU A 201 -2.54 -8.90 -3.61
CA LEU A 201 -2.39 -10.17 -4.31
C LEU A 201 -3.09 -10.09 -5.68
N PRO A 202 -2.37 -9.74 -6.76
CA PRO A 202 -2.96 -9.70 -8.09
C PRO A 202 -3.62 -11.03 -8.45
N HIS A 203 -4.85 -10.98 -8.95
CA HIS A 203 -5.70 -12.14 -9.20
C HIS A 203 -6.57 -11.91 -10.43
N GLY A 204 -6.73 -12.92 -11.28
CA GLY A 204 -7.59 -12.87 -12.46
C GLY A 204 -7.35 -14.05 -13.40
N TYR A 205 -8.41 -14.68 -13.89
CA TYR A 205 -8.33 -15.79 -14.85
C TYR A 205 -8.29 -15.26 -16.30
N ASP A 206 -7.17 -14.61 -16.66
CA ASP A 206 -7.01 -13.92 -17.95
C ASP A 206 -6.26 -14.76 -19.01
N GLY A 207 -6.15 -16.08 -18.80
CA GLY A 207 -5.51 -17.00 -19.75
C GLY A 207 -3.97 -17.01 -19.72
N GLN A 208 -3.35 -16.46 -18.67
CA GLN A 208 -1.89 -16.38 -18.51
C GLN A 208 -1.25 -17.66 -17.91
N GLY A 209 -2.04 -18.70 -17.69
CA GLY A 209 -1.58 -20.00 -17.15
C GLY A 209 -1.73 -20.15 -15.64
N PRO A 210 -1.40 -21.34 -15.11
CA PRO A 210 -1.75 -21.71 -13.74
C PRO A 210 -0.99 -20.96 -12.63
N GLU A 211 0.14 -20.32 -12.94
CA GLU A 211 0.96 -19.54 -11.99
C GLU A 211 0.74 -18.01 -12.09
N HIS A 212 -0.23 -17.57 -12.88
CA HIS A 212 -0.55 -16.14 -13.07
C HIS A 212 -2.06 -15.90 -13.08
N SER A 213 -2.81 -16.70 -12.32
CA SER A 213 -4.28 -16.66 -12.34
C SER A 213 -4.89 -16.53 -10.95
N SER A 214 -4.34 -17.22 -9.96
CA SER A 214 -5.02 -17.42 -8.67
C SER A 214 -4.17 -16.99 -7.48
N ALA A 215 -4.66 -15.97 -6.78
CA ALA A 215 -4.20 -15.65 -5.43
C ALA A 215 -4.62 -16.69 -4.39
N ARG A 216 -5.36 -17.75 -4.76
CA ARG A 216 -5.84 -18.82 -3.88
C ARG A 216 -6.69 -18.30 -2.71
N ILE A 217 -7.64 -17.40 -3.02
CA ILE A 217 -8.49 -16.74 -2.02
C ILE A 217 -9.22 -17.75 -1.10
N GLU A 218 -9.53 -18.94 -1.62
CA GLU A 218 -10.11 -20.05 -0.85
C GLU A 218 -9.26 -20.47 0.35
N ARG A 219 -7.93 -20.31 0.29
CA ARG A 219 -7.01 -20.61 1.39
C ARG A 219 -7.04 -19.54 2.48
N TYR A 220 -7.24 -18.28 2.11
CA TYR A 220 -7.34 -17.19 3.08
C TYR A 220 -8.69 -17.18 3.81
N LEU A 221 -9.72 -17.78 3.19
CA LEU A 221 -11.06 -17.92 3.78
C LEU A 221 -11.22 -19.16 4.67
N GLN A 222 -10.36 -20.18 4.49
CA GLN A 222 -10.39 -21.45 5.23
C GLN A 222 -9.96 -21.27 6.69
#